data_AF-A0A8X6KYI7-F1
#
_entry.id   AF-A0A8X6KYI7-F1
#
_cell.length_a   1.000
_cell.length_b   1.000
_cell.length_c   1.000
_cell.angle_alpha   90.00
_cell.angle_beta   90.00
_cell.angle_gamma   90.00
#
_symmetry.space_group_name_H-M   'P 1'
#
loop_
_entity.id
_entity.type
_entity.pdbx_description
1 polymer ?
#
loop_
_entity_poly.entity_id
_entity_poly.type
_entity_poly.pdbx_seq_one_letter_code
_entity_poly.pdbx_strand_id
1 'polypeptide(L)'
;MSLRRKVNNEGNEVIQIWEVYGSLVMSSYNPRERPLRGDKTLNAIVRCGQAVHLSIERFVTLGEAMADDNAEIKVDMYEACRDARAAGSMIEHLCEVQHDDGGQLRPYADKHHLARAARALLSSVTRILLLADTVVVKQLLNNKDRVSISLNRLENVANFTEFVKAFSQFGTEMVEMANLMSRCQNVSTK
;
A
#
# COMPACT_ATOMS: atom_id res chain seq x y z
N MET A 1 5.75 6.87 13.41
CA MET A 1 4.35 6.98 12.93
C MET A 1 4.20 6.00 11.78
N SER A 2 3.53 4.87 11.99
CA SER A 2 3.55 3.74 11.04
C SER A 2 2.80 4.09 9.75
N LEU A 3 3.40 3.78 8.60
CA LEU A 3 2.83 3.92 7.25
C LEU A 3 1.37 3.49 7.16
N ARG A 4 0.97 2.46 7.91
CA ARG A 4 -0.41 2.00 8.01
C ARG A 4 -1.40 3.06 8.47
N ARG A 5 -1.02 3.99 9.36
CA ARG A 5 -1.89 5.12 9.77
C ARG A 5 -2.08 6.14 8.65
N LYS A 6 -1.12 6.27 7.73
CA LYS A 6 -1.23 7.16 6.56
C LYS A 6 -2.03 6.48 5.45
N VAL A 7 -1.80 5.19 5.23
CA VAL A 7 -2.61 4.32 4.36
C VAL A 7 -4.07 4.20 4.86
N ASN A 8 -4.35 4.24 6.16
CA ASN A 8 -5.73 4.21 6.66
C ASN A 8 -6.47 5.54 6.49
N ASN A 9 -5.75 6.66 6.40
CA ASN A 9 -6.33 7.97 6.10
C ASN A 9 -6.54 8.15 4.59
N GLU A 10 -5.64 7.62 3.76
CA GLU A 10 -5.82 7.53 2.30
C GLU A 10 -6.72 6.34 1.88
N GLY A 11 -6.97 5.40 2.79
CA GLY A 11 -7.82 4.22 2.56
C GLY A 11 -9.29 4.60 2.33
N ASN A 12 -9.76 5.71 2.90
CA ASN A 12 -11.06 6.26 2.57
C ASN A 12 -11.11 6.83 1.14
N GLU A 13 -10.01 7.39 0.63
CA GLU A 13 -9.93 7.82 -0.77
C GLU A 13 -9.85 6.61 -1.71
N VAL A 14 -9.13 5.55 -1.33
CA VAL A 14 -9.05 4.30 -2.11
C VAL A 14 -10.38 3.54 -2.11
N ILE A 15 -11.11 3.51 -1.00
CA ILE A 15 -12.46 2.95 -0.91
C ILE A 15 -13.44 3.77 -1.75
N GLN A 16 -13.38 5.11 -1.70
CA GLN A 16 -14.18 5.97 -2.59
C GLN A 16 -13.83 5.74 -4.07
N ILE A 17 -12.54 5.55 -4.39
CA ILE A 17 -12.11 5.22 -5.75
C ILE A 17 -12.64 3.85 -6.17
N TRP A 18 -12.63 2.85 -5.28
CA TRP A 18 -13.22 1.52 -5.55
C TRP A 18 -14.75 1.53 -5.65
N GLU A 19 -15.45 2.38 -4.89
CA GLU A 19 -16.91 2.58 -5.01
C GLU A 19 -17.28 3.30 -6.32
N VAL A 20 -16.48 4.29 -6.73
CA VAL A 20 -16.64 5.00 -8.01
C VAL A 20 -16.31 4.07 -9.18
N TYR A 21 -15.23 3.29 -9.08
CA TYR A 21 -14.87 2.30 -10.10
C TYR A 21 -15.88 1.16 -10.18
N GLY A 22 -16.38 0.68 -9.04
CA GLY A 22 -17.47 -0.29 -8.94
C GLY A 22 -18.77 0.22 -9.57
N SER A 23 -19.12 1.49 -9.32
CA SER A 23 -20.28 2.13 -9.96
C SER A 23 -20.10 2.27 -11.48
N LEU A 24 -18.88 2.61 -11.94
CA LEU A 24 -18.56 2.73 -13.37
C LEU A 24 -18.61 1.37 -14.09
N VAL A 25 -18.12 0.31 -13.44
CA VAL A 25 -18.13 -1.07 -13.96
C VAL A 25 -19.54 -1.65 -13.95
N MET A 26 -20.32 -1.41 -12.89
CA MET A 26 -21.72 -1.88 -12.80
C MET A 26 -22.65 -1.13 -13.77
N SER A 27 -22.46 0.17 -13.97
CA SER A 27 -23.17 0.93 -15.02
C SER A 27 -22.84 0.40 -16.43
N SER A 28 -21.63 -0.15 -16.63
CA SER A 28 -21.22 -0.78 -17.89
C SER A 28 -21.84 -2.17 -18.15
N TYR A 29 -22.40 -2.84 -17.15
CA TYR A 29 -23.10 -4.13 -17.30
C TYR A 29 -24.59 -3.98 -17.63
N ASN A 30 -25.12 -2.76 -17.64
CA ASN A 30 -26.49 -2.47 -18.08
C ASN A 30 -26.45 -1.91 -19.53
N PRO A 31 -26.72 -2.72 -20.57
CA PRO A 31 -26.60 -2.28 -21.97
C PRO A 31 -27.69 -1.29 -22.41
N ARG A 32 -28.50 -0.79 -21.47
CA ARG A 32 -29.67 0.07 -21.74
C ARG A 32 -29.47 1.54 -21.38
N GLU A 33 -28.39 1.91 -20.72
CA GLU A 33 -28.10 3.33 -20.46
C GLU A 33 -27.28 3.93 -21.59
N ARG A 34 -27.94 4.83 -22.33
CA ARG A 34 -27.40 5.60 -23.45
C ARG A 34 -26.05 6.21 -23.05
N PRO A 35 -25.04 6.25 -23.95
CA PRO A 35 -23.78 6.88 -23.63
C PRO A 35 -24.05 8.35 -23.33
N LEU A 36 -23.86 8.75 -22.07
CA LEU A 36 -23.95 10.13 -21.61
C LEU A 36 -22.80 10.92 -22.27
N ARG A 37 -23.05 11.33 -23.52
CA ARG A 37 -22.27 12.28 -24.30
C ARG A 37 -22.23 13.61 -23.54
N GLY A 38 -21.13 13.88 -22.85
CA GLY A 38 -20.90 15.18 -22.23
C GLY A 38 -19.45 15.36 -21.81
N ASP A 39 -18.89 16.53 -22.09
CA ASP A 39 -17.52 16.94 -21.75
C ASP A 39 -17.19 16.76 -20.26
N LYS A 40 -18.22 16.79 -19.40
CA LYS A 40 -18.12 16.52 -17.95
C LYS A 40 -17.62 15.10 -17.65
N THR A 41 -18.08 14.09 -18.39
CA THR A 41 -17.66 12.69 -18.22
C THR A 41 -16.20 12.50 -18.65
N LEU A 42 -15.79 13.17 -19.72
CA LEU A 42 -14.42 13.10 -20.21
C LEU A 42 -13.44 13.74 -19.22
N ASN A 43 -13.79 14.92 -18.70
CA ASN A 43 -13.01 15.59 -17.66
C ASN A 43 -12.92 14.76 -16.37
N ALA A 44 -13.96 14.00 -16.02
CA ALA A 44 -13.93 13.11 -14.86
C ALA A 44 -12.93 11.96 -15.04
N ILE A 45 -12.83 11.38 -16.25
CA ILE A 45 -11.90 10.28 -16.56
C ILE A 45 -10.45 10.76 -16.45
N VAL A 46 -10.12 11.92 -17.03
CA VAL A 46 -8.78 12.52 -16.96
C VAL A 46 -8.36 12.75 -15.50
N ARG A 47 -9.23 13.39 -14.72
CA ARG A 47 -8.98 13.66 -13.29
C ARG A 47 -8.81 12.38 -12.49
N CYS A 48 -9.55 11.32 -12.84
CA CYS A 48 -9.38 10.02 -12.22
C CYS A 48 -8.00 9.41 -12.52
N GLY A 49 -7.54 9.44 -13.77
CA GLY A 49 -6.21 8.97 -14.14
C GLY A 49 -5.09 9.70 -13.39
N GLN A 50 -5.15 11.03 -13.33
CA GLN A 50 -4.21 11.87 -12.59
C GLN A 50 -4.22 11.57 -11.08
N ALA A 51 -5.41 11.44 -10.50
CA ALA A 51 -5.56 11.11 -9.08
C ALA A 51 -4.95 9.73 -8.75
N VAL A 52 -5.21 8.74 -9.60
CA VAL A 52 -4.63 7.39 -9.46
C VAL A 52 -3.11 7.48 -9.51
N HIS A 53 -2.51 8.14 -10.51
CA HIS A 53 -1.06 8.24 -10.61
C HIS A 53 -0.44 8.95 -9.39
N LEU A 54 -1.03 10.05 -8.93
CA LEU A 54 -0.56 10.77 -7.74
C LEU A 54 -0.61 9.90 -6.47
N SER A 55 -1.69 9.13 -6.27
CA SER A 55 -1.77 8.19 -5.15
C SER A 55 -0.69 7.11 -5.23
N ILE A 56 -0.37 6.63 -6.43
CA ILE A 56 0.70 5.66 -6.64
C ILE A 56 2.08 6.26 -6.37
N GLU A 57 2.35 7.50 -6.74
CA GLU A 57 3.63 8.17 -6.39
C GLU A 57 3.83 8.25 -4.87
N ARG A 58 2.78 8.61 -4.13
CA ARG A 58 2.83 8.64 -2.66
C ARG A 58 3.05 7.25 -2.07
N PHE A 59 2.30 6.26 -2.57
CA PHE A 59 2.41 4.88 -2.13
C PHE A 59 3.81 4.30 -2.39
N VAL A 60 4.38 4.59 -3.56
CA VAL A 60 5.73 4.14 -3.93
C VAL A 60 6.80 4.85 -3.09
N THR A 61 6.70 6.16 -2.86
CA THR A 61 7.65 6.90 -1.99
C THR A 61 7.73 6.25 -0.61
N LEU A 62 6.59 5.81 -0.09
CA LEU A 62 6.46 5.09 1.15
C LEU A 62 7.12 3.69 1.10
N GLY A 63 6.96 2.96 -0.01
CA GLY A 63 7.64 1.68 -0.26
C GLY A 63 9.16 1.82 -0.38
N GLU A 64 9.65 2.83 -1.09
CA GLU A 64 11.08 3.15 -1.28
C GLU A 64 11.75 3.50 0.07
N ALA A 65 11.09 4.31 0.91
CA ALA A 65 11.58 4.59 2.26
C ALA A 65 11.72 3.32 3.12
N MET A 66 10.75 2.39 3.02
CA MET A 66 10.84 1.11 3.72
C MET A 66 11.93 0.20 3.14
N ALA A 67 12.18 0.27 1.83
CA ALA A 67 13.27 -0.44 1.18
C ALA A 67 14.65 0.04 1.68
N ASP A 68 14.80 1.35 1.92
CA ASP A 68 16.05 1.92 2.44
C ASP A 68 16.36 1.44 3.86
N ASP A 69 15.34 1.23 4.69
CA ASP A 69 15.47 0.70 6.04
C ASP A 69 15.72 -0.82 6.09
N ASN A 70 15.49 -1.54 4.99
CA ASN A 70 15.49 -3.01 4.96
C ASN A 70 16.26 -3.56 3.75
N ALA A 71 17.58 -3.72 3.90
CA ALA A 71 18.49 -4.16 2.83
C ALA A 71 18.07 -5.47 2.13
N GLU A 72 17.46 -6.40 2.87
CA GLU A 72 17.07 -7.72 2.34
C GLU A 72 15.93 -7.64 1.31
N ILE A 73 14.95 -6.76 1.53
CA ILE A 73 13.82 -6.59 0.60
C ILE A 73 14.06 -5.44 -0.38
N LYS A 74 15.21 -4.75 -0.28
CA LYS A 74 15.45 -3.48 -0.97
C LYS A 74 15.28 -3.61 -2.48
N VAL A 75 15.97 -4.58 -3.08
CA VAL A 75 15.93 -4.79 -4.54
C VAL A 75 14.50 -5.10 -5.02
N ASP A 76 13.85 -6.08 -4.39
CA ASP A 76 12.48 -6.49 -4.75
C ASP A 76 11.46 -5.37 -4.57
N MET A 77 11.61 -4.57 -3.52
CA MET A 77 10.73 -3.44 -3.23
C MET A 77 10.87 -2.34 -4.28
N TYR A 78 12.11 -1.97 -4.64
CA TYR A 78 12.36 -0.96 -5.67
C TYR A 78 11.87 -1.41 -7.05
N GLU A 79 12.01 -2.69 -7.40
CA GLU A 79 11.43 -3.23 -8.63
C GLU A 79 9.90 -3.13 -8.65
N ALA A 80 9.24 -3.59 -7.60
CA ALA A 80 7.78 -3.54 -7.49
C ALA A 80 7.26 -2.09 -7.50
N CYS A 81 7.99 -1.18 -6.87
CA CYS A 81 7.74 0.26 -6.87
C CYS A 81 7.85 0.87 -8.27
N ARG A 82 8.91 0.54 -9.01
CA ARG A 82 9.09 0.98 -10.40
C ARG A 82 7.96 0.48 -11.30
N ASP A 83 7.58 -0.78 -11.16
CA ASP A 83 6.53 -1.39 -11.98
C ASP A 83 5.15 -0.76 -11.66
N ALA A 84 4.87 -0.47 -10.38
CA ALA A 84 3.67 0.25 -9.95
C ALA A 84 3.60 1.66 -10.55
N ARG A 85 4.72 2.41 -10.50
CA ARG A 85 4.84 3.75 -11.09
C ARG A 85 4.60 3.74 -12.60
N ALA A 86 5.20 2.79 -13.31
CA ALA A 86 5.00 2.61 -14.75
C ALA A 86 3.53 2.32 -15.10
N ALA A 87 2.87 1.45 -14.33
CA ALA A 87 1.46 1.14 -14.52
C ALA A 87 0.54 2.35 -14.20
N GLY A 88 0.86 3.12 -13.16
CA GLY A 88 0.15 4.36 -12.82
C GLY A 88 0.23 5.42 -13.91
N SER A 89 1.44 5.66 -14.45
CA SER A 89 1.65 6.58 -15.57
C SER A 89 0.94 6.12 -16.85
N MET A 90 0.93 4.82 -17.13
CA MET A 90 0.16 4.25 -18.25
C MET A 90 -1.34 4.50 -18.11
N ILE A 91 -1.90 4.38 -16.90
CA ILE A 91 -3.32 4.65 -16.63
C ILE A 91 -3.63 6.14 -16.83
N GLU A 92 -2.76 7.03 -16.35
CA GLU A 92 -2.92 8.47 -16.56
C GLU A 92 -2.94 8.81 -18.05
N HIS A 93 -1.97 8.32 -18.82
CA HIS A 93 -1.88 8.57 -20.26
C HIS A 93 -3.09 8.03 -21.03
N LEU A 94 -3.57 6.84 -20.70
CA LEU A 94 -4.78 6.26 -21.32
C LEU A 94 -6.06 7.03 -20.98
N CYS A 95 -6.04 7.83 -19.90
CA CYS A 95 -7.14 8.69 -19.49
C CYS A 95 -7.06 10.11 -20.06
N GLU A 96 -5.96 10.49 -20.74
CA GLU A 96 -5.80 11.80 -21.37
C GLU A 96 -6.77 12.03 -22.54
N VAL A 97 -7.05 13.31 -22.83
CA VAL A 97 -7.94 13.72 -23.93
C VAL A 97 -7.14 13.97 -25.20
N GLN A 98 -7.57 13.39 -26.32
CA GLN A 98 -7.05 13.73 -27.65
C GLN A 98 -8.04 14.61 -28.42
N HIS A 99 -7.51 15.52 -29.24
CA HIS A 99 -8.27 16.30 -30.22
C HIS A 99 -8.27 15.56 -31.56
N ASP A 100 -9.45 15.23 -32.09
CA ASP A 100 -9.60 14.81 -33.49
C ASP A 100 -9.66 16.05 -34.41
N ASP A 101 -9.28 15.90 -35.69
CA ASP A 101 -9.16 16.95 -36.72
C ASP A 101 -10.52 17.65 -37.03
N GLY A 102 -11.61 17.18 -36.41
CA GLY A 102 -12.95 17.77 -36.41
C GLY A 102 -13.39 18.46 -35.11
N GLY A 103 -12.47 18.73 -34.17
CA GLY A 103 -12.74 19.51 -32.95
C GLY A 103 -13.52 18.78 -31.84
N GLN A 104 -13.74 17.46 -31.96
CA GLN A 104 -14.33 16.67 -30.86
C GLN A 104 -13.24 16.21 -29.88
N LEU A 105 -13.46 16.50 -28.59
CA LEU A 105 -12.69 15.95 -27.48
C LEU A 105 -13.12 14.48 -27.26
N ARG A 106 -12.17 13.54 -27.32
CA ARG A 106 -12.40 12.15 -26.90
C ARG A 106 -11.21 11.65 -26.07
N PRO A 107 -11.44 11.02 -24.90
CA PRO A 107 -10.38 10.28 -24.22
C PRO A 107 -9.93 9.12 -25.10
N TYR A 108 -8.63 8.88 -25.14
CA TYR A 108 -8.05 7.69 -25.76
C TYR A 108 -8.19 6.48 -24.80
N ALA A 109 -9.39 6.25 -24.28
CA ALA A 109 -9.65 5.17 -23.34
C ALA A 109 -9.86 3.85 -24.10
N ASP A 110 -8.78 3.22 -24.57
CA ASP A 110 -8.85 1.81 -24.93
C ASP A 110 -9.07 0.99 -23.65
N LYS A 111 -10.34 0.63 -23.41
CA LYS A 111 -10.79 -0.13 -22.23
C LYS A 111 -9.97 -1.40 -22.01
N HIS A 112 -9.49 -2.05 -23.07
CA HIS A 112 -8.66 -3.25 -22.96
C HIS A 112 -7.25 -2.92 -22.47
N HIS A 113 -6.63 -1.86 -23.00
CA HIS A 113 -5.34 -1.36 -22.51
C HIS A 113 -5.43 -0.86 -21.06
N LEU A 114 -6.49 -0.11 -20.73
CA LEU A 114 -6.72 0.39 -19.37
C LEU A 114 -6.91 -0.76 -18.38
N ALA A 115 -7.69 -1.79 -18.73
CA ALA A 115 -7.85 -2.98 -17.89
C ALA A 115 -6.54 -3.75 -17.70
N ARG A 116 -5.67 -3.81 -18.71
CA ARG A 116 -4.33 -4.41 -18.58
C ARG A 116 -3.43 -3.59 -17.65
N ALA A 117 -3.40 -2.27 -17.80
CA ALA A 117 -2.62 -1.39 -16.96
C ALA A 117 -3.10 -1.44 -15.49
N ALA A 118 -4.41 -1.47 -15.26
CA ALA A 118 -4.98 -1.63 -13.92
C ALA A 118 -4.60 -2.97 -13.27
N ARG A 119 -4.62 -4.09 -14.02
CA ARG A 119 -4.16 -5.39 -13.52
C ARG A 119 -2.67 -5.39 -13.18
N ALA A 120 -1.84 -4.78 -14.02
CA ALA A 120 -0.41 -4.62 -13.76
C ALA A 120 -0.15 -3.79 -12.50
N LEU A 121 -0.93 -2.72 -12.30
CA LEU A 121 -0.86 -1.89 -11.11
C LEU A 121 -1.23 -2.70 -9.86
N LEU A 122 -2.35 -3.42 -9.88
CA LEU A 122 -2.78 -4.28 -8.77
C LEU A 122 -1.72 -5.33 -8.41
N SER A 123 -1.14 -6.00 -9.41
CA SER A 123 -0.06 -6.97 -9.19
C SER A 123 1.16 -6.36 -8.50
N SER A 124 1.57 -5.16 -8.93
CA SER A 124 2.74 -4.47 -8.38
C SER A 124 2.48 -3.96 -6.95
N VAL A 125 1.30 -3.40 -6.70
CA VAL A 125 0.86 -3.00 -5.36
C VAL A 125 0.78 -4.20 -4.42
N THR A 126 0.22 -5.33 -4.87
CA THR A 126 0.20 -6.56 -4.06
C THR A 126 1.62 -7.03 -3.73
N ARG A 127 2.56 -7.00 -4.68
CA ARG A 127 3.98 -7.35 -4.42
C ARG A 127 4.59 -6.44 -3.36
N ILE A 128 4.35 -5.13 -3.42
CA ILE A 128 4.81 -4.16 -2.40
C ILE A 128 4.25 -4.50 -1.02
N LEU A 129 2.94 -4.80 -0.93
CA LEU A 129 2.29 -5.15 0.34
C LEU A 129 2.82 -6.46 0.94
N LEU A 130 3.08 -7.48 0.11
CA LEU A 130 3.65 -8.76 0.59
C LEU A 130 5.08 -8.60 1.10
N LEU A 131 5.90 -7.78 0.42
CA LEU A 131 7.24 -7.45 0.89
C LEU A 131 7.20 -6.66 2.20
N ALA A 132 6.23 -5.75 2.35
CA ALA A 132 5.99 -5.03 3.60
C ALA A 132 5.64 -5.98 4.76
N ASP A 133 4.75 -6.94 4.51
CA ASP A 133 4.36 -7.93 5.52
C ASP A 133 5.54 -8.79 5.98
N THR A 134 6.47 -9.11 5.07
CA THR A 134 7.70 -9.84 5.40
C THR A 134 8.55 -9.09 6.44
N VAL A 135 8.65 -7.76 6.33
CA VAL A 135 9.38 -6.92 7.30
C VAL A 135 8.70 -6.98 8.67
N VAL A 136 7.36 -6.87 8.71
CA VAL A 136 6.60 -6.90 9.96
C VAL A 136 6.76 -8.24 10.67
N VAL A 137 6.68 -9.36 9.95
CA VAL A 137 6.88 -10.70 10.51
C VAL A 137 8.28 -10.85 11.09
N LYS A 138 9.31 -10.38 10.38
CA LYS A 138 10.70 -10.41 10.87
C LYS A 138 10.90 -9.58 12.13
N GLN A 139 10.32 -8.38 12.18
CA GLN A 139 10.37 -7.56 13.38
C GLN A 139 9.73 -8.28 14.58
N LEU A 140 8.61 -8.99 14.35
CA LEU A 140 7.94 -9.76 15.40
C LEU A 140 8.79 -10.94 15.89
N LEU A 141 9.37 -11.72 14.97
CA LEU A 141 10.24 -12.84 15.29
C LEU A 141 11.50 -12.38 16.05
N ASN A 142 12.17 -11.34 15.56
CA ASN A 142 13.37 -10.80 16.22
C ASN A 142 13.07 -10.30 17.63
N ASN A 143 11.92 -9.66 17.85
CA ASN A 143 11.53 -9.21 19.20
C ASN A 143 11.21 -10.39 20.12
N LYS A 144 10.52 -11.41 19.62
CA LYS A 144 10.30 -12.67 20.36
C LYS A 144 11.64 -13.30 20.76
N ASP A 145 12.61 -13.35 19.86
CA ASP A 145 13.91 -13.97 20.14
C ASP A 145 14.69 -13.18 21.19
N ARG A 146 14.66 -11.84 21.14
CA ARG A 146 15.23 -10.98 22.20
C ARG A 146 14.62 -11.27 23.55
N VAL A 147 13.28 -11.31 23.63
CA VAL A 147 12.56 -11.69 24.86
C VAL A 147 12.98 -13.09 25.33
N SER A 148 13.15 -14.06 24.44
CA SER A 148 13.60 -15.41 24.79
C SER A 148 15.02 -15.41 25.37
N ILE A 149 15.94 -14.63 24.78
CA ILE A 149 17.34 -14.51 25.24
C ILE A 149 17.39 -13.81 26.61
N SER A 150 16.64 -12.73 26.81
CA SER A 150 16.64 -12.01 28.09
C SER A 150 15.98 -12.82 29.21
N LEU A 151 14.97 -13.64 28.89
CA LEU A 151 14.35 -14.58 29.83
C LEU A 151 15.34 -15.69 30.22
N ASN A 152 16.06 -16.27 29.25
CA ASN A 152 17.11 -17.25 29.54
C ASN A 152 18.23 -16.66 30.42
N ARG A 153 18.63 -15.40 30.19
CA ARG A 153 19.59 -14.72 31.06
C ARG A 153 19.04 -14.52 32.48
N LEU A 154 17.75 -14.21 32.63
CA LEU A 154 17.08 -14.07 33.92
C LEU A 154 16.98 -15.39 34.69
N GLU A 155 16.93 -16.53 33.99
CA GLU A 155 16.96 -17.86 34.61
C GLU A 155 18.34 -18.22 35.17
N ASN A 156 19.41 -17.67 34.58
CA ASN A 156 20.80 -18.06 34.87
C ASN A 156 21.58 -17.05 35.74
N VAL A 157 20.94 -16.02 36.29
CA VAL A 157 21.62 -15.02 37.15
C VAL A 157 22.00 -15.61 38.52
N ALA A 158 23.23 -15.31 38.97
CA ALA A 158 23.81 -15.87 40.19
C ALA A 158 23.66 -14.96 41.44
N ASN A 159 23.22 -13.71 41.28
CA ASN A 159 23.05 -12.76 42.39
C ASN A 159 21.92 -11.75 42.14
N PHE A 160 21.48 -11.12 43.23
CA PHE A 160 20.33 -10.21 43.23
C PHE A 160 20.55 -8.94 42.39
N THR A 161 21.76 -8.38 42.39
CA THR A 161 22.06 -7.16 41.61
C THR A 161 21.97 -7.43 40.11
N GLU A 162 22.49 -8.57 39.65
CA GLU A 162 22.34 -9.00 38.25
C GLU A 162 20.92 -9.39 37.91
N PHE A 163 20.19 -10.01 38.84
CA PHE A 163 18.76 -10.28 38.68
C PHE A 163 17.96 -9.00 38.43
N VAL A 164 18.15 -7.95 39.24
CA VAL A 164 17.43 -6.67 39.05
C VAL A 164 17.73 -6.06 37.69
N LYS A 165 18.99 -6.09 37.23
CA LYS A 165 19.39 -5.61 35.90
C LYS A 165 18.75 -6.45 34.79
N ALA A 166 18.82 -7.77 34.90
CA ALA A 166 18.28 -8.69 33.92
C ALA A 166 16.76 -8.58 33.80
N PHE A 167 16.07 -8.48 34.93
CA PHE A 167 14.63 -8.32 35.02
C PHE A 167 14.17 -7.00 34.40
N SER A 168 14.88 -5.89 34.66
CA SER A 168 14.55 -4.60 34.05
C SER A 168 14.66 -4.65 32.53
N GLN A 169 15.72 -5.26 31.98
CA GLN A 169 15.87 -5.39 30.53
C GLN A 169 14.79 -6.29 29.91
N PHE A 170 14.51 -7.43 30.53
CA PHE A 170 13.44 -8.33 30.10
C PHE A 170 12.08 -7.62 30.08
N GLY A 171 11.76 -6.84 31.12
CA GLY A 171 10.54 -6.05 31.18
C GLY A 171 10.44 -5.02 30.05
N THR A 172 11.54 -4.33 29.71
CA THR A 172 11.57 -3.40 28.57
C THR A 172 11.30 -4.10 27.24
N GLU A 173 11.95 -5.24 26.99
CA GLU A 173 11.78 -6.01 25.75
C GLU A 173 10.36 -6.59 25.63
N MET A 174 9.76 -7.01 26.76
CA MET A 174 8.37 -7.49 26.78
C MET A 174 7.37 -6.37 26.45
N VAL A 175 7.58 -5.16 26.96
CA VAL A 175 6.74 -4.00 26.63
C VAL A 175 6.89 -3.63 25.15
N GLU A 176 8.10 -3.72 24.59
CA GLU A 176 8.34 -3.51 23.15
C GLU A 176 7.57 -4.55 22.31
N MET A 177 7.65 -5.83 22.68
CA MET A 177 6.92 -6.92 22.03
C MET A 177 5.40 -6.74 22.12
N ALA A 178 4.86 -6.38 23.29
CA ALA A 178 3.43 -6.13 23.48
C ALA A 178 2.92 -4.97 22.60
N ASN A 179 3.71 -3.90 22.48
CA ASN A 179 3.39 -2.79 21.60
C ASN A 179 3.38 -3.19 20.11
N LEU A 180 4.31 -4.04 19.68
CA LEU A 180 4.33 -4.57 18.31
C LEU A 180 3.15 -5.49 18.03
N MET A 181 2.81 -6.38 18.96
CA MET A 181 1.64 -7.26 18.86
C MET A 181 0.34 -6.47 18.80
N SER A 182 0.15 -5.46 19.65
CA SER A 182 -1.03 -4.59 19.63
C SER A 182 -1.20 -3.90 18.26
N ARG A 183 -0.11 -3.43 17.65
CA ARG A 183 -0.16 -2.83 16.31
C ARG A 183 -0.61 -3.80 15.23
N CYS A 184 -0.35 -5.09 15.39
CA CYS A 184 -0.80 -6.13 14.46
C CYS A 184 -2.26 -6.55 14.71
N GLN A 185 -2.72 -6.53 15.98
CA GLN A 185 -4.02 -7.06 16.41
C GLN A 185 -5.19 -6.07 16.25
N ASN A 186 -4.91 -4.76 16.21
CA ASN A 186 -5.92 -3.70 16.02
C ASN A 186 -6.62 -3.70 14.63
N VAL A 187 -6.39 -4.73 13.81
CA VAL A 187 -7.13 -5.01 12.57
C VAL A 187 -8.36 -5.89 12.83
N SER A 188 -8.45 -6.54 14.00
CA SER A 188 -9.51 -7.52 14.29
C SER A 188 -10.69 -6.98 15.11
N THR A 189 -10.67 -5.70 15.49
CA THR A 189 -11.72 -5.09 16.32
C THR A 189 -12.00 -3.64 15.89
N LYS A 190 -12.74 -3.50 14.79
CA LYS A 190 -13.81 -2.50 14.60
C LYS A 190 -14.48 -2.69 13.25
#